data_AF-A0A177BYH7-F1
#
_entry.id   AF-A0A177BYH7-F1
#
_cell.length_a   1.000
_cell.length_b   1.000
_cell.length_c   1.000
_cell.angle_alpha   90.00
_cell.angle_beta   90.00
_cell.angle_gamma   90.00
#
_symmetry.space_group_name_H-M   'P 1'
#
loop_
_entity.id
_entity.type
_entity.pdbx_description
1 polymer ?
#
loop_
_entity_poly.entity_id
_entity_poly.type
_entity_poly.pdbx_seq_one_letter_code
_entity_poly.pdbx_strand_id
1 'polypeptide(L)'
;MRARKKNSDRQVAKDYGVVVSTLTRRHQGITQAGAAANSTRRSLSQQQEVELLQYIKQLTKRGLPPTRQMLQSFASNIAKKQVSMSWVDRFRRRNKESLISQWTAGIDNNRHEADSLAKYKL
;
A
#
# COMPACT_ATOMS: atom_id res chain seq x y z
N MET A 1 -31.41 4.84 27.44
CA MET A 1 -30.79 4.61 26.12
C MET A 1 -31.87 4.66 25.04
N ARG A 2 -31.80 5.57 24.06
CA ARG A 2 -32.80 5.61 22.97
C ARG A 2 -32.46 4.56 21.92
N ALA A 3 -33.38 3.63 21.66
CA ALA A 3 -33.27 2.68 20.56
C ALA A 3 -33.18 3.45 19.23
N ARG A 4 -32.15 3.17 18.44
CA ARG A 4 -31.94 3.80 17.13
C ARG A 4 -33.08 3.32 16.21
N LYS A 5 -34.01 4.21 15.84
CA LYS A 5 -35.10 3.89 14.91
C LYS A 5 -34.47 3.39 13.59
N LYS A 6 -34.72 2.11 13.25
CA LYS A 6 -34.24 1.52 12.00
C LYS A 6 -35.11 2.08 10.87
N ASN A 7 -34.59 3.04 10.11
CA ASN A 7 -35.30 3.57 8.95
C ASN A 7 -35.43 2.47 7.89
N SER A 8 -36.57 2.42 7.20
CA SER A 8 -36.78 1.47 6.09
C SER A 8 -35.79 1.76 4.96
N ASP A 9 -35.21 0.72 4.34
CA ASP A 9 -34.29 0.85 3.19
C ASP A 9 -34.89 1.69 2.05
N ARG A 10 -36.22 1.69 1.90
CA ARG A 10 -36.94 2.54 0.93
C ARG A 10 -36.86 4.02 1.26
N GLN A 11 -36.92 4.36 2.54
CA GLN A 11 -36.82 5.75 3.01
C GLN A 11 -35.41 6.26 2.73
N VAL A 12 -34.40 5.49 3.13
CA VAL A 12 -32.99 5.80 2.92
C VAL A 12 -32.67 5.87 1.42
N ALA A 13 -33.18 4.95 0.62
CA ALA A 13 -33.05 4.98 -0.84
C ALA A 13 -33.55 6.30 -1.44
N LYS A 14 -34.72 6.75 -1.01
CA LYS A 14 -35.33 8.01 -1.46
C LYS A 14 -34.52 9.23 -1.05
N ASP A 15 -34.06 9.27 0.21
CA ASP A 15 -33.30 10.40 0.76
C ASP A 15 -31.94 10.59 0.07
N TYR A 16 -31.31 9.47 -0.33
CA TYR A 16 -29.98 9.48 -0.96
C TYR A 16 -30.01 9.29 -2.49
N GLY A 17 -31.20 9.20 -3.11
CA GLY A 17 -31.34 9.00 -4.56
C GLY A 17 -30.74 7.69 -5.07
N VAL A 18 -30.70 6.65 -4.24
CA VAL A 18 -30.12 5.33 -4.56
C VAL A 18 -31.23 4.31 -4.76
N VAL A 19 -31.07 3.39 -5.71
CA VAL A 19 -32.04 2.30 -5.90
C VAL A 19 -32.11 1.41 -4.65
N VAL A 20 -33.33 1.11 -4.19
CA VAL A 20 -33.60 0.30 -2.98
C VAL A 20 -32.87 -1.04 -3.01
N SER A 21 -32.85 -1.72 -4.17
CA SER A 21 -32.19 -3.01 -4.34
C SER A 21 -30.68 -2.96 -4.06
N THR A 22 -30.02 -1.82 -4.31
CA THR A 22 -28.60 -1.61 -4.00
C THR A 22 -28.36 -1.57 -2.48
N LEU A 23 -29.24 -0.89 -1.74
CA LEU A 23 -29.18 -0.85 -0.27
C LEU A 23 -29.47 -2.22 0.33
N THR A 24 -30.51 -2.90 -0.16
CA THR A 24 -30.89 -4.24 0.32
C THR A 24 -29.78 -5.26 0.09
N ARG A 25 -29.17 -5.29 -1.11
CA ARG A 25 -28.03 -6.16 -1.40
C ARG A 25 -26.82 -5.88 -0.51
N ARG A 26 -26.57 -4.62 -0.17
CA ARG A 26 -25.49 -4.22 0.74
C ARG A 26 -25.78 -4.63 2.19
N HIS A 27 -27.00 -4.45 2.67
CA HIS A 27 -27.42 -4.87 4.01
C HIS A 27 -27.44 -6.40 4.18
N GLN A 28 -27.77 -7.13 3.11
CA GLN A 28 -27.69 -8.59 3.07
C GLN A 28 -26.26 -9.14 2.86
N GLY A 29 -25.25 -8.27 2.74
CA GLY A 29 -23.86 -8.68 2.54
C GLY A 29 -23.54 -9.24 1.15
N ILE A 30 -24.50 -9.21 0.21
CA ILE A 30 -24.32 -9.67 -1.19
C ILE A 30 -23.31 -8.78 -1.91
N THR A 31 -23.31 -7.48 -1.59
CA THR A 31 -22.30 -6.54 -2.08
C THR A 31 -21.18 -6.40 -1.05
N GLN A 32 -19.98 -6.85 -1.39
CA GLN A 32 -18.80 -6.68 -0.54
C GLN A 32 -18.54 -5.19 -0.27
N ALA A 33 -18.17 -4.87 0.97
CA ALA A 33 -17.70 -3.54 1.31
C ALA A 33 -16.54 -3.15 0.38
N GLY A 34 -16.55 -1.92 -0.13
CA GLY A 34 -15.57 -1.46 -1.14
C GLY A 34 -14.12 -1.71 -0.74
N ALA A 35 -13.79 -1.62 0.56
CA ALA A 35 -12.47 -1.94 1.10
C ALA A 35 -12.08 -3.41 0.91
N ALA A 36 -12.99 -4.36 1.20
CA ALA A 36 -12.76 -5.78 1.04
C ALA A 36 -12.62 -6.17 -0.44
N ALA A 37 -13.48 -5.61 -1.29
CA ALA A 37 -13.39 -5.82 -2.74
C ALA A 37 -12.07 -5.30 -3.33
N ASN A 38 -11.55 -4.18 -2.79
CA ASN A 38 -10.28 -3.61 -3.25
C ASN A 38 -9.09 -4.47 -2.81
N SER A 39 -9.12 -5.03 -1.60
CA SER A 39 -8.08 -5.95 -1.11
C SER A 39 -7.96 -7.19 -1.99
N THR A 40 -9.08 -7.80 -2.39
CA THR A 40 -9.10 -8.98 -3.27
C THR A 40 -8.61 -8.67 -4.69
N ARG A 41 -8.76 -7.43 -5.17
CA ARG A 41 -8.33 -7.03 -6.52
C ARG A 41 -6.84 -6.68 -6.62
N ARG A 42 -6.11 -6.60 -5.51
CA ARG A 42 -4.69 -6.24 -5.53
C ARG A 42 -3.83 -7.39 -6.04
N SER A 43 -2.73 -7.06 -6.73
CA SER A 43 -1.74 -8.04 -7.17
C SER A 43 -0.95 -8.67 -6.03
N LEU A 44 -0.82 -7.97 -4.90
CA LEU A 44 -0.18 -8.43 -3.68
C LEU A 44 -1.12 -8.23 -2.50
N SER A 45 -1.05 -9.14 -1.54
CA SER A 45 -1.75 -8.99 -0.26
C SER A 45 -1.11 -7.84 0.55
N GLN A 46 -1.85 -7.31 1.53
CA GLN A 46 -1.32 -6.28 2.40
C GLN A 46 -0.06 -6.75 3.16
N GLN A 47 -0.02 -8.01 3.57
CA GLN A 47 1.14 -8.61 4.24
C GLN A 47 2.36 -8.66 3.31
N GLN A 48 2.18 -9.11 2.07
CA GLN A 48 3.26 -9.15 1.08
C GLN A 48 3.79 -7.73 0.74
N GLU A 49 2.90 -6.73 0.70
CA GLU A 49 3.31 -5.34 0.46
C GLU A 49 4.17 -4.80 1.60
N VAL A 50 3.86 -5.18 2.85
CA VAL A 50 4.66 -4.82 4.05
C VAL A 50 6.03 -5.50 4.03
N GLU A 51 6.10 -6.79 3.73
CA GLU A 51 7.37 -7.52 3.62
C GLU A 51 8.26 -6.94 2.52
N LEU A 52 7.68 -6.60 1.36
CA LEU A 52 8.41 -5.95 0.27
C LEU A 52 9.01 -4.61 0.71
N LEU A 53 8.26 -3.80 1.47
CA LEU A 53 8.77 -2.54 2.02
C LEU A 53 9.92 -2.76 3.02
N GLN A 54 9.83 -3.79 3.86
CA GLN A 54 10.89 -4.13 4.80
C GLN A 54 12.16 -4.56 4.07
N TYR A 55 12.02 -5.34 3.00
CA TYR A 55 13.14 -5.72 2.15
C TYR A 55 13.78 -4.52 1.45
N ILE A 56 12.97 -3.62 0.87
CA ILE A 56 13.46 -2.36 0.26
C ILE A 56 14.22 -1.51 1.28
N LYS A 57 13.74 -1.44 2.54
CA LYS A 57 14.42 -0.74 3.62
C LYS A 57 15.81 -1.31 3.89
N GLN A 58 15.94 -2.64 3.92
CA GLN A 58 17.23 -3.31 4.12
C GLN A 58 18.19 -3.05 2.95
N LEU A 59 17.71 -3.10 1.71
CA LEU A 59 18.51 -2.79 0.53
C LEU A 59 19.01 -1.33 0.54
N THR A 60 18.12 -0.41 0.87
CA THR A 60 18.45 1.02 0.93
C THR A 60 19.47 1.32 2.01
N LYS A 61 19.37 0.68 3.19
CA LYS A 61 20.37 0.79 4.27
C LYS A 61 21.77 0.33 3.85
N ARG A 62 21.86 -0.57 2.87
CA ARG A 62 23.12 -1.04 2.29
C ARG A 62 23.62 -0.16 1.14
N GLY A 63 22.98 0.98 0.89
CA GLY A 63 23.32 1.88 -0.23
C GLY A 63 22.82 1.41 -1.60
N LEU A 64 21.89 0.46 -1.65
CA LEU A 64 21.34 -0.10 -2.89
C LEU A 64 19.84 0.21 -3.03
N PRO A 65 19.45 1.47 -3.30
CA PRO A 65 18.05 1.80 -3.51
C PRO A 65 17.53 1.09 -4.77
N PRO A 66 16.45 0.31 -4.70
CA PRO A 66 15.98 -0.47 -5.82
C PRO A 66 15.34 0.39 -6.91
N THR A 67 15.64 0.08 -8.17
CA THR A 67 15.06 0.75 -9.34
C THR A 67 13.61 0.33 -9.57
N ARG A 68 12.86 1.06 -10.41
CA ARG A 68 11.48 0.69 -10.79
C ARG A 68 11.39 -0.72 -11.39
N GLN A 69 12.40 -1.13 -12.17
CA GLN A 69 12.47 -2.48 -12.74
C GLN A 69 12.68 -3.54 -11.66
N MET A 70 13.59 -3.31 -10.72
CA MET A 70 13.80 -4.23 -9.59
C MET A 70 12.53 -4.39 -8.75
N LEU A 71 11.82 -3.29 -8.45
CA LEU A 71 10.54 -3.33 -7.75
C LEU A 71 9.49 -4.18 -8.49
N GLN A 72 9.43 -4.07 -9.82
CA GLN A 72 8.57 -4.92 -10.64
C GLN A 72 8.97 -6.39 -10.51
N SER A 73 10.26 -6.71 -10.64
CA SER A 73 10.77 -8.08 -10.54
C SER A 73 10.47 -8.71 -9.17
N PHE A 74 10.66 -7.96 -8.09
CA PHE A 74 10.33 -8.42 -6.73
C PHE A 74 8.83 -8.68 -6.59
N ALA A 75 8.00 -7.72 -7.02
CA ALA A 75 6.56 -7.87 -6.99
C ALA A 75 6.08 -9.06 -7.83
N SER A 76 6.63 -9.25 -9.03
CA SER A 76 6.32 -10.39 -9.90
C SER A 76 6.73 -11.73 -9.26
N ASN A 77 7.89 -11.77 -8.58
CA ASN A 77 8.37 -12.98 -7.92
C ASN A 77 7.48 -13.38 -6.73
N ILE A 78 7.05 -12.39 -5.92
CA ILE A 78 6.16 -12.63 -4.78
C ILE A 78 4.76 -13.00 -5.26
N ALA A 79 4.24 -12.31 -6.28
CA ALA A 79 2.90 -12.55 -6.81
C ALA A 79 2.78 -13.79 -7.71
N LYS A 80 3.92 -14.44 -8.03
CA LYS A 80 4.03 -15.57 -8.98
C LYS A 80 3.38 -15.30 -10.35
N LYS A 81 3.33 -14.03 -10.75
CA LYS A 81 2.75 -13.56 -12.02
C LYS A 81 3.41 -12.25 -12.45
N GLN A 82 3.39 -11.96 -13.74
CA GLN A 82 3.93 -10.70 -14.22
C GLN A 82 3.09 -9.50 -13.75
N VAL A 83 3.75 -8.58 -13.07
CA VAL A 83 3.18 -7.33 -12.57
C VAL A 83 3.55 -6.20 -13.54
N SER A 84 2.62 -5.31 -13.87
CA SER A 84 2.87 -4.21 -14.81
C SER A 84 3.59 -3.02 -14.18
N MET A 85 4.22 -2.16 -14.98
CA MET A 85 4.82 -0.92 -14.47
C MET A 85 3.80 0.03 -13.84
N SER A 86 2.54 0.00 -14.31
CA SER A 86 1.47 0.77 -13.69
C SER A 86 1.24 0.37 -12.22
N TRP A 87 1.47 -0.89 -11.87
CA TRP A 87 1.41 -1.33 -10.47
C TRP A 87 2.56 -0.73 -9.66
N VAL A 88 3.78 -0.66 -10.21
CA VAL A 88 4.94 -0.04 -9.56
C VAL A 88 4.66 1.44 -9.26
N ASP A 89 4.05 2.15 -10.20
CA ASP A 89 3.68 3.56 -9.99
C ASP A 89 2.64 3.72 -8.90
N ARG A 90 1.63 2.84 -8.85
CA ARG A 90 0.65 2.83 -7.76
C ARG A 90 1.29 2.48 -6.42
N PHE A 91 2.18 1.49 -6.39
CA PHE A 91 2.93 1.10 -5.19
C PHE A 91 3.76 2.27 -4.64
N ARG A 92 4.49 2.98 -5.49
CA ARG A 92 5.26 4.17 -5.09
C ARG A 92 4.37 5.30 -4.59
N ARG A 93 3.23 5.55 -5.25
CA ARG A 93 2.28 6.58 -4.81
C ARG A 93 1.69 6.27 -3.43
N ARG A 94 1.32 5.00 -3.17
CA ARG A 94 0.78 4.58 -1.87
C ARG A 94 1.81 4.65 -0.75
N ASN A 95 3.07 4.33 -1.05
CA ASN A 95 4.13 4.19 -0.06
C ASN A 95 5.16 5.33 -0.11
N LYS A 96 4.76 6.50 -0.63
CA LYS A 96 5.66 7.64 -0.89
C LYS A 96 6.41 8.07 0.37
N GLU A 97 5.70 8.28 1.47
CA GLU A 97 6.28 8.73 2.75
C GLU A 97 7.32 7.72 3.28
N SER A 98 6.95 6.44 3.30
CA SER A 98 7.83 5.36 3.74
C SER A 98 9.09 5.22 2.89
N LEU A 99 8.97 5.39 1.57
CA LEU A 99 10.10 5.28 0.65
C LEU A 99 11.03 6.51 0.73
N ILE A 100 10.47 7.72 0.82
CA ILE A 100 11.27 8.95 0.95
C ILE A 100 12.12 8.91 2.21
N SER A 101 11.51 8.62 3.36
CA SER A 101 12.20 8.51 4.64
C SER A 101 13.34 7.49 4.61
N GLN A 102 13.14 6.37 3.91
CA GLN A 102 14.17 5.33 3.79
C GLN A 102 15.33 5.76 2.89
N TRP A 103 15.03 6.37 1.74
CA TRP A 103 16.05 6.79 0.77
C TRP A 103 16.92 7.95 1.29
N THR A 104 16.33 8.92 1.98
CA THR A 104 17.10 10.01 2.62
C THR A 104 18.02 9.45 3.70
N ALA A 105 17.49 8.60 4.60
CA ALA A 105 18.30 8.01 5.67
C ALA A 105 19.50 7.19 5.16
N GLY A 106 19.35 6.46 4.05
CA GLY A 106 20.48 5.70 3.46
C GLY A 106 21.57 6.60 2.88
N ILE A 107 21.20 7.68 2.19
CA ILE A 107 22.14 8.65 1.63
C ILE A 107 22.89 9.37 2.75
N ASP A 108 22.18 9.82 3.79
CA ASP A 108 22.78 10.55 4.90
C ASP A 108 23.71 9.66 5.74
N ASN A 109 23.36 8.38 5.93
CA ASN A 109 24.24 7.41 6.58
C ASN A 109 25.55 7.20 5.78
N ASN A 110 25.45 7.04 4.45
CA ASN A 110 26.63 6.89 3.60
C ASN A 110 27.55 8.13 3.64
N ARG A 111 26.98 9.34 3.74
CA ARG A 111 27.76 10.58 3.91
C ARG A 111 28.45 10.61 5.27
N HIS A 112 27.72 10.31 6.34
CA HIS A 112 28.28 10.28 7.69
C HIS A 112 29.45 9.30 7.81
N GLU A 113 29.34 8.10 7.22
CA GLU A 113 30.45 7.14 7.18
C GLU A 113 31.66 7.67 6.38
N ALA A 114 31.41 8.35 5.26
CA ALA A 114 32.47 8.92 4.43
C ALA A 114 33.24 10.05 5.14
N ASP A 115 32.53 10.89 5.90
CA ASP A 115 33.07 12.02 6.66
C ASP A 115 33.57 11.61 8.07
N SER A 116 33.57 10.31 8.39
CA SER A 116 33.99 9.84 9.70
C SER A 116 35.49 10.10 9.94
N LEU A 117 35.78 10.77 11.06
CA LEU A 117 37.14 11.18 11.48
C LEU A 117 38.09 9.97 11.65
N ALA A 118 37.53 8.77 11.84
CA ALA A 118 38.27 7.51 11.88
C ALA A 118 39.12 7.27 10.61
N LYS A 119 38.70 7.82 9.46
CA LYS A 119 39.41 7.73 8.19
C LYS A 119 40.68 8.60 8.12
N TYR A 120 40.76 9.63 8.95
CA TYR A 120 41.82 10.64 8.95
C TYR A 120 42.80 10.51 10.13
N LYS A 121 42.63 9.48 10.98
CA LYS A 121 43.63 9.13 12.00
C LYS A 121 44.62 8.13 11.38
N LEU A 122 45.71 8.66 10.84
CA LEU A 122 46.96 7.94 10.52
C LEU A 122 47.80 7.77 11.79
#